data_AF-A0A0F7CH81-F1
#
_entry.id   AF-A0A0F7CH81-F1
#
_cell.length_a   1.000
_cell.length_b   1.000
_cell.length_c   1.000
_cell.angle_alpha   90.00
_cell.angle_beta   90.00
_cell.angle_gamma   90.00
#
_symmetry.space_group_name_H-M   'P 1'
#
loop_
_entity.id
_entity.type
_entity.pdbx_description
1 polymer ?
#
loop_
_entity_poly.entity_id
_entity_poly.type
_entity_poly.pdbx_seq_one_letter_code
_entity_poly.pdbx_strand_id
1 'polypeptide(L)'
;MDEPSHFITICSDSLGDTAEAVVQAVLHQFENQRVTIKRYGNVRHEDELRKLLEEAAKHNGFVAYTLVQPELRETIREEAVRLDLRIVDIMGPMMQAFIDTFNDEPRQRPGLLHQLDENYFRRIEAIEFTVASDDGRDLGAMLKADIVLLGMSRTSKTPLGIFLAHRGKKVVNYPIVPEISPPGQLFKLPPQRMIGLTMEPEHMLKIRSERLKVLGLPVGSQYASLERIKEEIHYAEALFERLGCPVIDITDKAIEETAGIIMGYI
;
A
#
# COMPACT_ATOMS: atom_id res chain seq x y z
N MET A 1 15.80 18.40 -31.32
CA MET A 1 15.26 17.09 -31.74
C MET A 1 14.88 16.39 -30.46
N ASP A 2 13.59 16.22 -30.20
CA ASP A 2 13.13 15.44 -29.05
C ASP A 2 13.64 14.00 -29.23
N GLU A 3 14.29 13.46 -28.20
CA GLU A 3 14.67 12.04 -28.16
C GLU A 3 13.42 11.16 -28.34
N PRO A 4 13.52 10.01 -29.02
CA PRO A 4 12.40 9.08 -29.12
C PRO A 4 12.04 8.57 -27.72
N SER A 5 10.92 9.04 -27.19
CA SER A 5 10.31 8.49 -25.98
C SER A 5 9.77 7.10 -26.31
N HIS A 6 10.16 6.10 -25.52
CA HIS A 6 9.63 4.75 -25.63
C HIS A 6 8.29 4.73 -24.91
N PHE A 7 7.29 4.07 -25.49
CA PHE A 7 5.94 4.02 -24.91
C PHE A 7 5.58 2.60 -24.49
N ILE A 8 5.08 2.45 -23.27
CA ILE A 8 4.37 1.22 -22.88
C ILE A 8 2.90 1.57 -22.79
N THR A 9 2.11 0.93 -23.64
CA THR A 9 0.66 1.08 -23.61
C THR A 9 0.07 0.01 -22.71
N ILE A 10 -0.78 0.41 -21.78
CA ILE A 10 -1.53 -0.51 -20.91
C ILE A 10 -2.96 -0.55 -21.40
N CYS A 11 -3.47 -1.77 -21.66
CA CYS A 11 -4.85 -2.01 -22.07
C CYS A 11 -5.56 -2.92 -21.06
N SER A 12 -6.72 -2.49 -20.57
CA SER A 12 -7.50 -3.27 -19.60
C SER A 12 -9.00 -3.14 -19.86
N ASP A 13 -9.72 -4.24 -19.68
CA ASP A 13 -11.18 -4.24 -19.63
C ASP A 13 -11.74 -3.72 -18.28
N SER A 14 -10.86 -3.47 -17.32
CA SER A 14 -11.10 -2.77 -16.05
C SER A 14 -10.21 -1.53 -15.93
N LEU A 15 -9.64 -1.18 -14.78
CA LEU A 15 -8.89 0.07 -14.59
C LEU A 15 -7.45 0.04 -15.13
N GLY A 16 -6.84 -1.14 -15.23
CA GLY A 16 -5.45 -1.32 -15.67
C GLY A 16 -4.40 -1.24 -14.56
N ASP A 17 -4.79 -1.10 -13.29
CA ASP A 17 -3.85 -0.97 -12.16
C ASP A 17 -2.93 -2.21 -12.03
N THR A 18 -3.46 -3.42 -12.26
CA THR A 18 -2.67 -4.66 -12.20
C THR A 18 -1.55 -4.67 -13.25
N ALA A 19 -1.90 -4.31 -14.49
CA ALA A 19 -0.93 -4.25 -15.57
C ALA A 19 0.14 -3.17 -15.31
N GLU A 20 -0.29 -2.02 -14.79
CA GLU A 20 0.60 -0.92 -14.43
C GLU A 20 1.56 -1.29 -13.31
N ALA A 21 1.08 -1.94 -12.25
CA ALA A 21 1.92 -2.40 -11.16
C ALA A 21 3.02 -3.36 -11.65
N VAL A 22 2.68 -4.29 -12.55
CA VAL A 22 3.66 -5.21 -13.15
C VAL A 22 4.66 -4.46 -14.03
N VAL A 23 4.20 -3.56 -14.90
CA VAL A 23 5.09 -2.73 -15.75
C VAL A 23 6.03 -1.90 -14.89
N GLN A 24 5.54 -1.23 -13.84
CA GLN A 24 6.34 -0.44 -12.92
C GLN A 24 7.38 -1.31 -12.20
N ALA A 25 7.00 -2.48 -11.69
CA ALA A 25 7.93 -3.41 -11.04
C ALA A 25 9.07 -3.84 -11.99
N VAL A 26 8.74 -4.10 -13.26
CA VAL A 26 9.71 -4.43 -14.31
C VAL A 26 10.60 -3.23 -14.61
N LEU A 27 10.08 -2.02 -14.73
CA LEU A 27 10.87 -0.81 -15.01
C LEU A 27 11.97 -0.56 -13.96
N HIS A 28 11.71 -0.86 -12.68
CA HIS A 28 12.72 -0.75 -11.62
C HIS A 28 13.91 -1.72 -11.79
N GLN A 29 13.79 -2.75 -12.64
CA GLN A 29 14.88 -3.68 -12.97
C GLN A 29 15.79 -3.16 -14.12
N PHE A 30 15.47 -2.01 -14.73
CA PHE A 30 16.24 -1.45 -15.84
C PHE A 30 16.69 -0.02 -15.54
N GLU A 31 17.99 0.26 -15.73
CA GLU A 31 18.62 1.49 -15.23
C GLU A 31 18.40 2.75 -16.11
N ASN A 32 17.96 2.62 -17.37
CA ASN A 32 18.13 3.71 -18.35
C ASN A 32 17.07 3.80 -19.47
N GLN A 33 15.76 3.69 -19.16
CA GLN A 33 14.75 3.96 -20.18
C GLN A 33 13.80 5.08 -19.76
N ARG A 34 13.82 6.20 -20.51
CA ARG A 34 12.77 7.21 -20.49
C ARG A 34 11.52 6.60 -21.15
N VAL A 35 10.79 5.83 -20.36
CA VAL A 35 9.53 5.19 -20.78
C VAL A 35 8.36 6.03 -20.33
N THR A 36 7.46 6.33 -21.27
CA THR A 36 6.15 6.91 -20.96
C THR A 36 5.12 5.79 -20.93
N ILE A 37 4.43 5.65 -19.81
CA ILE A 37 3.31 4.71 -19.69
C ILE A 37 2.03 5.43 -20.11
N LYS A 38 1.27 4.84 -21.03
CA LYS A 38 -0.05 5.32 -21.43
C LYS A 38 -1.10 4.27 -21.10
N ARG A 39 -2.02 4.59 -20.21
CA ARG A 39 -3.02 3.65 -19.70
C ARG A 39 -4.40 3.89 -20.31
N TYR A 40 -4.99 2.80 -20.81
CA TYR A 40 -6.35 2.73 -21.30
C TYR A 40 -7.10 1.66 -20.50
N GLY A 41 -8.00 2.11 -19.63
CA GLY A 41 -8.92 1.24 -18.91
C GLY A 41 -10.31 1.25 -19.54
N ASN A 42 -11.15 0.32 -19.11
CA ASN A 42 -12.53 0.10 -19.53
C ASN A 42 -12.68 -0.19 -21.03
N VAL A 43 -11.68 -0.83 -21.64
CA VAL A 43 -11.77 -1.28 -23.04
C VAL A 43 -12.77 -2.43 -23.12
N ARG A 44 -13.93 -2.18 -23.74
CA ARG A 44 -15.06 -3.13 -23.74
C ARG A 44 -15.47 -3.64 -25.11
N HIS A 45 -14.94 -3.04 -26.16
CA HIS A 45 -15.37 -3.31 -27.53
C HIS A 45 -14.17 -3.50 -28.45
N GLU A 46 -14.31 -4.40 -29.43
CA GLU A 46 -13.26 -4.69 -30.42
C GLU A 46 -12.84 -3.44 -31.19
N ASP A 47 -13.79 -2.59 -31.59
CA ASP A 47 -13.50 -1.36 -32.36
C ASP A 47 -12.65 -0.36 -31.57
N GLU A 48 -12.87 -0.28 -30.26
CA GLU A 48 -12.07 0.56 -29.36
C GLU A 48 -10.65 0.00 -29.24
N LEU A 49 -10.55 -1.32 -29.04
CA LEU A 49 -9.29 -2.03 -28.96
C LEU A 49 -8.47 -1.90 -30.25
N ARG A 50 -9.09 -2.06 -31.43
CA ARG A 50 -8.42 -1.88 -32.73
C ARG A 50 -7.82 -0.48 -32.88
N LYS A 51 -8.60 0.57 -32.57
CA LYS A 51 -8.12 1.96 -32.64
C LYS A 51 -6.97 2.22 -31.67
N LEU A 52 -7.04 1.65 -30.47
CA LEU A 52 -5.97 1.74 -29.47
C LEU A 52 -4.69 1.08 -29.98
N LEU A 53 -4.77 -0.12 -30.56
CA LEU A 53 -3.60 -0.82 -31.09
C LEU A 53 -3.01 -0.10 -32.31
N GLU A 54 -3.84 0.47 -33.18
CA GLU A 54 -3.39 1.32 -34.28
C GLU A 54 -2.67 2.59 -33.80
N GLU A 55 -3.09 3.17 -32.67
CA GLU A 55 -2.38 4.28 -32.04
C GLU A 55 -1.06 3.80 -31.41
N ALA A 56 -1.09 2.70 -30.66
CA ALA A 56 0.09 2.13 -30.01
C ALA A 56 1.19 1.74 -31.03
N ALA A 57 0.80 1.23 -32.20
CA ALA A 57 1.70 0.86 -33.28
C ALA A 57 2.44 2.06 -33.91
N LYS A 58 1.96 3.29 -33.71
CA LYS A 58 2.67 4.52 -34.16
C LYS A 58 3.85 4.89 -33.25
N HIS A 59 3.93 4.27 -32.08
CA HIS A 59 4.95 4.54 -31.07
C HIS A 59 5.92 3.36 -30.95
N ASN A 60 7.17 3.64 -30.56
CA ASN A 60 8.17 2.59 -30.36
C ASN A 60 7.99 1.96 -28.97
N GLY A 61 7.45 0.74 -28.91
CA GLY A 61 7.26 0.01 -27.66
C GLY A 61 6.32 -1.19 -27.75
N PHE A 62 5.59 -1.49 -26.68
CA PHE A 62 4.73 -2.67 -26.58
C PHE A 62 3.44 -2.40 -25.80
N VAL A 63 2.46 -3.28 -25.95
CA VAL A 63 1.18 -3.25 -25.22
C VAL A 63 1.17 -4.31 -24.14
N ALA A 64 1.10 -3.90 -22.88
CA ALA A 64 0.78 -4.77 -21.75
C ALA A 64 -0.74 -4.81 -21.55
N TYR A 65 -1.34 -5.98 -21.36
CA TYR A 65 -2.79 -6.04 -21.21
C TYR A 65 -3.31 -7.02 -20.16
N THR A 66 -4.51 -6.69 -19.66
CA THR A 66 -5.34 -7.54 -18.78
C THR A 66 -6.74 -7.59 -19.37
N LEU A 67 -7.03 -8.59 -20.19
CA LEU A 67 -8.34 -8.82 -20.82
C LEU A 67 -8.83 -10.21 -20.40
N VAL A 68 -10.02 -10.31 -19.81
CA VAL A 68 -10.66 -11.59 -19.45
C VAL A 68 -11.63 -12.11 -20.49
N GLN A 69 -12.19 -11.21 -21.32
CA GLN A 69 -13.17 -11.57 -22.35
C GLN A 69 -12.48 -12.30 -23.52
N PRO A 70 -12.93 -13.51 -23.90
CA PRO A 70 -12.33 -14.28 -24.98
C PRO A 70 -12.23 -13.52 -26.30
N GLU A 71 -13.28 -12.77 -26.65
CA GLU A 71 -13.39 -12.02 -27.91
C GLU A 71 -12.29 -10.96 -27.98
N LEU A 72 -12.15 -10.13 -26.94
CA LEU A 72 -11.11 -9.10 -26.87
C LEU A 72 -9.69 -9.70 -26.83
N ARG A 73 -9.51 -10.85 -26.18
CA ARG A 73 -8.23 -11.56 -26.15
C ARG A 73 -7.84 -12.10 -27.52
N GLU A 74 -8.81 -12.50 -28.34
CA GLU A 74 -8.53 -12.95 -29.69
C GLU A 74 -8.26 -11.74 -30.61
N THR A 75 -9.10 -10.71 -30.53
CA THR A 75 -8.90 -9.47 -31.30
C THR A 75 -7.51 -8.87 -31.06
N ILE A 76 -7.04 -8.77 -29.81
CA ILE A 76 -5.71 -8.19 -29.55
C ILE A 76 -4.58 -9.02 -30.16
N ARG A 77 -4.71 -10.36 -30.21
CA ARG A 77 -3.70 -11.23 -30.83
C ARG A 77 -3.68 -11.06 -32.36
N GLU A 78 -4.85 -11.08 -32.98
CA GLU A 78 -4.99 -10.89 -34.43
C GLU A 78 -4.43 -9.53 -34.87
N GLU A 79 -4.80 -8.47 -34.16
CA GLU A 79 -4.37 -7.11 -34.44
C GLU A 79 -2.88 -6.89 -34.15
N ALA A 80 -2.33 -7.53 -33.12
CA ALA A 80 -0.90 -7.49 -32.84
C ALA A 80 -0.07 -8.08 -33.98
N VAL A 81 -0.53 -9.21 -34.55
CA VAL A 81 0.11 -9.82 -35.72
C VAL A 81 -0.05 -8.91 -36.95
N ARG A 82 -1.24 -8.34 -37.17
CA ARG A 82 -1.53 -7.43 -38.30
C ARG A 82 -0.62 -6.19 -38.29
N LEU A 83 -0.34 -5.65 -37.11
CA LEU A 83 0.38 -4.38 -36.91
C LEU A 83 1.87 -4.56 -36.59
N ASP A 84 2.38 -5.80 -36.54
CA ASP A 84 3.73 -6.13 -36.04
C ASP A 84 4.02 -5.52 -34.66
N LEU A 85 3.02 -5.55 -33.79
CA LEU A 85 3.04 -4.92 -32.48
C LEU A 85 3.31 -5.95 -31.39
N ARG A 86 4.33 -5.70 -30.55
CA ARG A 86 4.59 -6.57 -29.41
C ARG A 86 3.51 -6.40 -28.34
N ILE A 87 2.92 -7.52 -27.91
CA ILE A 87 1.93 -7.59 -26.83
C ILE A 87 2.37 -8.51 -25.70
N VAL A 88 1.91 -8.23 -24.48
CA VAL A 88 2.19 -9.02 -23.27
C VAL A 88 0.90 -9.24 -22.49
N ASP A 89 0.44 -10.50 -22.44
CA ASP A 89 -0.71 -10.92 -21.61
C ASP A 89 -0.27 -11.11 -20.16
N ILE A 90 -0.66 -10.19 -19.28
CA ILE A 90 -0.24 -10.23 -17.87
C ILE A 90 -1.05 -11.24 -17.06
N MET A 91 -2.32 -11.44 -17.43
CA MET A 91 -3.26 -12.23 -16.61
C MET A 91 -3.55 -13.60 -17.20
N GLY A 92 -3.46 -13.76 -18.52
CA GLY A 92 -3.71 -15.00 -19.25
C GLY A 92 -3.00 -16.23 -18.70
N PRO A 93 -1.68 -16.19 -18.45
CA PRO A 93 -0.96 -17.34 -17.88
C PRO A 93 -1.48 -17.75 -16.50
N MET A 94 -1.82 -16.79 -15.64
CA MET A 94 -2.38 -17.06 -14.31
C MET A 94 -3.78 -17.67 -14.41
N MET A 95 -4.63 -17.16 -15.32
CA MET A 95 -5.95 -17.76 -15.55
C MET A 95 -5.83 -19.21 -16.04
N GLN A 96 -4.91 -19.48 -16.98
CA GLN A 96 -4.70 -20.83 -17.49
C GLN A 96 -4.25 -21.79 -16.39
N ALA A 97 -3.33 -21.36 -15.52
CA ALA A 97 -2.89 -22.18 -14.38
C ALA A 97 -4.05 -22.54 -13.43
N PHE A 98 -5.01 -21.63 -13.20
CA PHE A 98 -6.21 -21.92 -12.41
C PHE A 98 -7.12 -22.96 -13.07
N ILE A 99 -7.36 -22.83 -14.38
CA ILE A 99 -8.16 -23.78 -15.15
C ILE A 99 -7.52 -25.17 -15.07
N ASP A 100 -6.22 -25.26 -15.36
CA ASP A 100 -5.51 -26.54 -15.44
C ASP A 100 -5.39 -27.23 -14.06
N THR A 101 -5.30 -26.43 -12.99
CA THR A 101 -5.11 -26.96 -11.62
C THR A 101 -6.43 -27.31 -10.93
N PHE A 102 -7.44 -26.45 -11.05
CA PHE A 102 -8.69 -26.58 -10.29
C PHE A 102 -9.85 -27.07 -11.15
N ASN A 103 -9.66 -27.23 -12.46
CA ASN A 103 -10.69 -27.63 -13.43
C ASN A 103 -11.94 -26.75 -13.34
N ASP A 104 -11.71 -25.44 -13.14
CA ASP A 104 -12.72 -24.38 -13.00
C ASP A 104 -12.70 -23.47 -14.24
N GLU A 105 -13.83 -22.84 -14.53
CA GLU A 105 -13.97 -21.94 -15.68
C GLU A 105 -13.90 -20.47 -15.25
N PRO A 106 -13.14 -19.61 -15.95
CA PRO A 106 -13.10 -18.20 -15.63
C PRO A 106 -14.49 -17.59 -15.76
N ARG A 107 -14.89 -16.76 -14.80
CA ARG A 107 -16.18 -16.04 -14.88
C ARG A 107 -16.27 -15.06 -16.04
N GLN A 108 -15.13 -14.70 -16.68
CA GLN A 108 -15.04 -13.78 -17.83
C GLN A 108 -15.72 -12.41 -17.61
N ARG A 109 -15.86 -12.00 -16.35
CA ARG A 109 -16.47 -10.72 -15.99
C ARG A 109 -15.37 -9.71 -15.64
N PRO A 110 -15.20 -8.63 -16.43
CA PRO A 110 -14.28 -7.56 -16.06
C PRO A 110 -14.75 -6.86 -14.78
N GLY A 111 -13.80 -6.31 -14.02
CA GLY A 111 -14.11 -5.47 -12.85
C GLY A 111 -14.59 -6.21 -11.59
N LEU A 112 -14.45 -7.55 -11.50
CA LEU A 112 -14.79 -8.31 -10.29
C LEU A 112 -14.03 -7.85 -9.04
N LEU A 113 -12.81 -7.33 -9.21
CA LEU A 113 -12.00 -6.73 -8.13
C LEU A 113 -12.64 -5.46 -7.51
N HIS A 114 -13.60 -4.84 -8.19
CA HIS A 114 -14.20 -3.55 -7.81
C HIS A 114 -15.71 -3.66 -7.52
N GLN A 115 -16.24 -4.87 -7.32
CA GLN A 115 -17.61 -4.99 -6.82
C GLN A 115 -17.67 -4.42 -5.39
N LEU A 116 -18.72 -3.65 -5.10
CA LEU A 116 -19.06 -3.16 -3.76
C LEU A 116 -19.49 -4.36 -2.90
N ASP A 117 -18.53 -5.18 -2.50
CA ASP A 117 -18.71 -6.39 -1.72
C ASP A 117 -18.54 -6.10 -0.21
N GLU A 118 -18.73 -7.12 0.62
CA GLU A 118 -18.55 -6.98 2.08
C GLU A 118 -17.13 -6.52 2.43
N ASN A 119 -16.11 -6.85 1.63
CA ASN A 119 -14.74 -6.42 1.86
C ASN A 119 -14.58 -4.91 1.62
N TYR A 120 -15.22 -4.37 0.59
CA TYR A 120 -15.28 -2.93 0.35
C TYR A 120 -15.90 -2.19 1.55
N PHE A 121 -17.07 -2.61 2.02
CA PHE A 121 -17.72 -1.97 3.17
C PHE A 121 -16.91 -2.10 4.46
N ARG A 122 -16.31 -3.27 4.71
CA ARG A 122 -15.39 -3.48 5.84
C ARG A 122 -14.17 -2.55 5.76
N ARG A 123 -13.62 -2.32 4.56
CA ARG A 123 -12.50 -1.39 4.33
C ARG A 123 -12.92 0.05 4.63
N ILE A 124 -14.08 0.49 4.16
CA ILE A 124 -14.60 1.84 4.44
C ILE A 124 -14.79 2.03 5.95
N GLU A 125 -15.46 1.08 6.61
CA GLU A 125 -15.68 1.14 8.06
C GLU A 125 -14.36 1.18 8.84
N ALA A 126 -13.36 0.40 8.42
CA ALA A 126 -12.03 0.39 9.02
C ALA A 126 -11.31 1.74 8.87
N ILE A 127 -11.41 2.38 7.70
CA ILE A 127 -10.81 3.70 7.44
C ILE A 127 -11.50 4.76 8.28
N GLU A 128 -12.83 4.82 8.26
CA GLU A 128 -13.61 5.79 9.05
C GLU A 128 -13.30 5.67 10.55
N PHE A 129 -13.28 4.44 11.07
CA PHE A 129 -12.92 4.17 12.45
C PHE A 129 -11.50 4.64 12.79
N THR A 130 -10.53 4.35 11.92
CA THR A 130 -9.12 4.67 12.15
C THR A 130 -8.88 6.18 12.11
N VAL A 131 -9.47 6.88 11.14
CA VAL A 131 -9.39 8.34 11.04
C VAL A 131 -10.06 9.01 12.26
N ALA A 132 -11.21 8.51 12.71
CA ALA A 132 -11.89 9.03 13.89
C ALA A 132 -11.11 8.81 15.19
N SER A 133 -10.18 7.84 15.22
CA SER A 133 -9.44 7.42 16.42
C SER A 133 -7.94 7.77 16.40
N ASP A 134 -7.49 8.57 15.43
CA ASP A 134 -6.05 8.86 15.22
C ASP A 134 -5.40 9.66 16.35
N ASP A 135 -6.19 10.42 17.13
CA ASP A 135 -5.68 11.25 18.23
C ASP A 135 -5.50 10.47 19.56
N GLY A 136 -5.89 9.18 19.59
CA GLY A 136 -5.73 8.29 20.74
C GLY A 136 -6.56 8.68 21.97
N ARG A 137 -7.52 9.60 21.83
CA ARG A 137 -8.32 10.11 22.96
C ARG A 137 -9.50 9.23 23.32
N ASP A 138 -10.03 8.49 22.35
CA ASP A 138 -11.16 7.60 22.57
C ASP A 138 -10.70 6.24 23.13
N LEU A 139 -10.68 6.13 24.46
CA LEU A 139 -10.41 4.87 25.17
C LEU A 139 -11.46 3.78 24.90
N GLY A 140 -12.67 4.16 24.47
CA GLY A 140 -13.72 3.23 24.08
C GLY A 140 -13.47 2.62 22.71
N ALA A 141 -12.96 3.41 21.75
CA ALA A 141 -12.52 2.93 20.45
C ALA A 141 -11.41 1.87 20.58
N MET A 142 -10.48 2.06 21.52
CA MET A 142 -9.39 1.11 21.77
C MET A 142 -9.87 -0.34 22.02
N LEU A 143 -11.01 -0.52 22.69
CA LEU A 143 -11.58 -1.86 22.93
C LEU A 143 -12.23 -2.49 21.68
N LYS A 144 -12.61 -1.66 20.70
CA LYS A 144 -13.23 -2.08 19.43
C LYS A 144 -12.22 -2.23 18.30
N ALA A 145 -10.97 -1.83 18.52
CA ALA A 145 -9.91 -1.89 17.53
C ALA A 145 -9.46 -3.34 17.28
N ASP A 146 -9.13 -3.62 16.02
CA ASP A 146 -8.41 -4.83 15.65
C ASP A 146 -6.93 -4.71 16.04
N ILE A 147 -6.37 -3.49 15.90
CA ILE A 147 -4.96 -3.18 16.13
C ILE A 147 -4.85 -1.89 16.94
N VAL A 148 -4.01 -1.89 17.97
CA VAL A 148 -3.62 -0.70 18.73
C VAL A 148 -2.12 -0.47 18.53
N LEU A 149 -1.78 0.57 17.76
CA LEU A 149 -0.39 0.96 17.54
C LEU A 149 0.08 1.84 18.71
N LEU A 150 1.06 1.35 19.44
CA LEU A 150 1.71 2.04 20.54
C LEU A 150 3.05 2.60 20.06
N GLY A 151 3.34 3.86 20.33
CA GLY A 151 4.68 4.37 20.07
C GLY A 151 4.83 5.86 20.30
N MET A 152 6.07 6.32 20.34
CA MET A 152 6.41 7.72 20.56
C MET A 152 5.99 8.62 19.39
N SER A 153 6.03 9.93 19.60
CA SER A 153 5.83 10.88 18.49
C SER A 153 6.79 10.58 17.33
N ARG A 154 6.26 10.59 16.10
CA ARG A 154 7.00 10.36 14.85
C ARG A 154 7.42 8.92 14.52
N THR A 155 6.80 7.92 15.15
CA THR A 155 6.93 6.50 14.73
C THR A 155 5.95 6.09 13.61
N SER A 156 5.64 6.98 12.67
CA SER A 156 4.77 6.70 11.49
C SER A 156 3.39 6.06 11.74
N LYS A 157 2.86 6.12 12.97
CA LYS A 157 1.56 5.52 13.35
C LYS A 157 0.39 5.92 12.46
N THR A 158 0.20 7.21 12.17
CA THR A 158 -0.94 7.69 11.37
C THR A 158 -0.92 7.15 9.94
N PRO A 159 0.17 7.29 9.15
CA PRO A 159 0.25 6.65 7.83
C PRO A 159 0.10 5.13 7.87
N LEU A 160 0.71 4.47 8.86
CA LEU A 160 0.65 3.02 9.02
C LEU A 160 -0.75 2.52 9.36
N GLY A 161 -1.46 3.21 10.26
CA GLY A 161 -2.83 2.91 10.62
C GLY A 161 -3.77 3.04 9.43
N ILE A 162 -3.64 4.10 8.63
CA ILE A 162 -4.41 4.28 7.39
C ILE A 162 -4.11 3.15 6.39
N PHE A 163 -2.85 2.76 6.24
CA PHE A 163 -2.47 1.66 5.36
C PHE A 163 -3.08 0.32 5.80
N LEU A 164 -3.06 0.02 7.09
CA LEU A 164 -3.70 -1.18 7.67
C LEU A 164 -5.23 -1.12 7.54
N ALA A 165 -5.82 0.06 7.68
CA ALA A 165 -7.25 0.28 7.47
C ALA A 165 -7.68 0.04 6.01
N HIS A 166 -6.81 0.38 5.05
CA HIS A 166 -7.02 -0.02 3.66
C HIS A 166 -7.00 -1.54 3.45
N ARG A 167 -6.49 -2.34 4.39
CA ARG A 167 -6.62 -3.80 4.43
C ARG A 167 -7.77 -4.29 5.32
N GLY A 168 -8.68 -3.40 5.71
CA GLY A 168 -9.89 -3.73 6.45
C GLY A 168 -9.68 -3.90 7.96
N LYS A 169 -8.61 -3.36 8.53
CA LYS A 169 -8.33 -3.42 9.98
C LYS A 169 -8.65 -2.10 10.67
N LYS A 170 -9.44 -2.15 11.75
CA LYS A 170 -9.72 -1.01 12.61
C LYS A 170 -8.50 -0.72 13.49
N VAL A 171 -7.82 0.40 13.25
CA VAL A 171 -6.59 0.74 13.96
C VAL A 171 -6.81 1.92 14.90
N VAL A 172 -6.27 1.83 16.11
CA VAL A 172 -6.17 2.96 17.06
C VAL A 172 -4.71 3.29 17.27
N ASN A 173 -4.38 4.58 17.17
CA ASN A 173 -3.05 5.09 17.45
C ASN A 173 -3.00 5.63 18.88
N TYR A 174 -2.23 4.98 19.76
CA TYR A 174 -2.06 5.44 21.12
C TYR A 174 -0.64 6.01 21.33
N PRO A 175 -0.50 7.31 21.62
CA PRO A 175 0.80 7.94 21.82
C PRO A 175 1.39 7.53 23.17
N ILE A 176 2.67 7.12 23.17
CA ILE A 176 3.42 6.89 24.41
C ILE A 176 4.22 8.14 24.74
N VAL A 177 3.99 8.67 25.96
CA VAL A 177 4.60 9.88 26.49
C VAL A 177 4.94 9.63 27.96
N PRO A 178 6.21 9.77 28.41
CA PRO A 178 6.62 9.46 29.79
C PRO A 178 5.82 10.20 30.87
N GLU A 179 5.38 11.42 30.58
CA GLU A 179 4.62 12.29 31.51
C GLU A 179 3.18 11.82 31.75
N ILE A 180 2.65 10.94 30.90
CA ILE A 180 1.25 10.53 30.93
C ILE A 180 1.19 9.03 31.27
N SER A 181 0.56 8.71 32.41
CA SER A 181 0.34 7.32 32.78
C SER A 181 -0.58 6.61 31.77
N PRO A 182 -0.22 5.40 31.30
CA PRO A 182 -1.05 4.65 30.37
C PRO A 182 -2.39 4.26 31.02
N PRO A 183 -3.51 4.32 30.29
CA PRO A 183 -4.83 3.97 30.80
C PRO A 183 -4.89 2.47 31.14
N GLY A 184 -5.64 2.13 32.18
CA GLY A 184 -5.84 0.74 32.61
C GLY A 184 -6.43 -0.17 31.52
N GLN A 185 -7.09 0.41 30.52
CA GLN A 185 -7.65 -0.28 29.36
C GLN A 185 -6.58 -1.01 28.55
N LEU A 186 -5.36 -0.46 28.42
CA LEU A 186 -4.27 -1.12 27.68
C LEU A 186 -3.93 -2.48 28.29
N PHE A 187 -3.93 -2.58 29.62
CA PHE A 187 -3.65 -3.83 30.34
C PHE A 187 -4.80 -4.84 30.28
N LYS A 188 -5.95 -4.45 29.75
CA LYS A 188 -7.11 -5.34 29.54
C LYS A 188 -7.19 -5.88 28.11
N LEU A 189 -6.40 -5.33 27.19
CA LEU A 189 -6.39 -5.78 25.81
C LEU A 189 -5.57 -7.06 25.66
N PRO A 190 -5.94 -7.95 24.74
CA PRO A 190 -5.08 -9.06 24.33
C PRO A 190 -3.75 -8.51 23.80
N PRO A 191 -2.59 -9.01 24.26
CA PRO A 191 -1.28 -8.54 23.80
C PRO A 191 -1.09 -8.62 22.28
N GLN A 192 -1.74 -9.58 21.62
CA GLN A 192 -1.68 -9.79 20.17
C GLN A 192 -2.34 -8.66 19.35
N ARG A 193 -3.22 -7.87 19.97
CA ARG A 193 -3.84 -6.70 19.31
C ARG A 193 -3.02 -5.43 19.46
N MET A 194 -2.02 -5.43 20.33
CA MET A 194 -1.17 -4.28 20.59
C MET A 194 0.15 -4.45 19.85
N ILE A 195 0.65 -3.41 19.21
CA ILE A 195 1.94 -3.41 18.54
C ILE A 195 2.74 -2.20 19.01
N GLY A 196 3.87 -2.44 19.66
CA GLY A 196 4.85 -1.41 19.98
C GLY A 196 5.67 -1.05 18.74
N LEU A 197 5.81 0.24 18.46
CA LEU A 197 6.68 0.75 17.40
C LEU A 197 7.85 1.51 18.04
N THR A 198 9.06 1.08 17.71
CA THR A 198 10.30 1.73 18.13
C THR A 198 11.14 2.12 16.92
N MET A 199 12.17 2.93 17.14
CA MET A 199 13.08 3.43 16.11
C MET A 199 14.41 3.81 16.75
N GLU A 200 15.50 3.68 16.01
CA GLU A 200 16.82 4.14 16.45
C GLU A 200 16.80 5.63 16.87
N PRO A 201 17.40 5.98 18.02
CA PRO A 201 17.38 7.35 18.55
C PRO A 201 17.87 8.40 17.55
N GLU A 202 18.95 8.09 16.82
CA GLU A 202 19.59 8.96 15.84
C GLU A 202 18.67 9.20 14.63
N HIS A 203 17.94 8.17 14.19
CA HIS A 203 16.96 8.27 13.11
C HIS A 203 15.77 9.13 13.57
N MET A 204 15.25 8.89 14.78
CA MET A 204 14.16 9.70 15.33
C MET A 204 14.55 11.17 15.48
N LEU A 205 15.79 11.45 15.92
CA LEU A 205 16.34 12.80 16.01
C LEU A 205 16.31 13.51 14.65
N LYS A 206 16.72 12.82 13.58
CA LYS A 206 16.66 13.35 12.21
C LYS A 206 15.23 13.73 11.82
N ILE A 207 14.26 12.82 12.01
CA ILE A 207 12.85 13.06 11.65
C ILE A 207 12.26 14.24 12.47
N ARG A 208 12.53 14.29 13.77
CA ARG A 208 12.01 15.38 14.64
C ARG A 208 12.66 16.72 14.29
N SER A 209 13.95 16.72 13.94
CA SER A 209 14.67 17.93 13.52
C SER A 209 14.10 18.49 12.21
N GLU A 210 13.83 17.63 11.22
CA GLU A 210 13.19 18.05 9.97
C GLU A 210 11.77 18.58 10.21
N ARG A 211 10.98 17.95 11.10
CA ARG A 211 9.66 18.50 11.49
C ARG A 211 9.78 19.93 12.03
N LEU A 212 10.72 20.19 12.94
CA LEU A 212 10.87 21.51 13.55
C LEU A 212 11.22 22.56 12.49
N LYS A 213 12.11 22.22 11.55
CA LYS A 213 12.46 23.09 10.41
C LYS A 213 11.23 23.44 9.57
N VAL A 214 10.42 22.43 9.20
CA VAL A 214 9.19 22.63 8.42
C VAL A 214 8.18 23.52 9.14
N LEU A 215 8.12 23.46 10.47
CA LEU A 215 7.23 24.29 11.28
C LEU A 215 7.81 25.67 11.63
N GLY A 216 9.02 26.00 11.17
CA GLY A 216 9.70 27.26 11.51
C GLY A 216 10.05 27.41 12.99
N LEU A 217 10.15 26.29 13.72
CA LEU A 217 10.47 26.26 15.14
C LEU A 217 11.99 26.13 15.37
N PRO A 218 12.53 26.66 16.49
CA PRO A 218 13.96 26.70 16.74
C PRO A 218 14.59 25.30 16.84
N VAL A 219 15.75 25.15 16.19
CA VAL A 219 16.63 23.97 16.27
C VAL A 219 17.30 23.98 17.65
N GLY A 220 16.96 23.01 18.50
CA GLY A 220 17.44 22.95 19.89
C GLY A 220 16.35 22.81 20.97
N SER A 221 15.08 22.63 20.58
CA SER A 221 14.04 22.27 21.56
C SER A 221 14.31 20.88 22.19
N GLN A 222 13.93 20.71 23.45
CA GLN A 222 14.01 19.41 24.16
C GLN A 222 13.31 18.27 23.39
N TYR A 223 12.29 18.60 22.57
CA TYR A 223 11.59 17.63 21.72
C TYR A 223 12.51 16.88 20.74
N ALA A 224 13.59 17.53 20.30
CA ALA A 224 14.60 16.97 19.41
C ALA A 224 15.99 16.94 20.06
N SER A 225 16.07 16.62 21.36
CA SER A 225 17.35 16.27 21.99
C SER A 225 17.52 14.74 22.03
N LEU A 226 18.75 14.27 21.80
CA LEU A 226 19.04 12.84 21.79
C LEU A 226 18.81 12.20 23.17
N GLU A 227 19.14 12.90 24.24
CA GLU A 227 18.91 12.46 25.63
C GLU A 227 17.42 12.23 25.89
N ARG A 228 16.57 13.19 25.52
CA ARG A 228 15.12 13.07 25.68
C ARG A 228 14.54 11.92 24.86
N ILE A 229 15.01 11.75 23.63
CA ILE A 229 14.57 10.64 22.77
C ILE A 229 14.93 9.29 23.40
N LYS A 230 16.13 9.14 23.96
CA LYS A 230 16.56 7.91 24.66
C LYS A 230 15.71 7.63 25.90
N GLU A 231 15.38 8.66 26.67
CA GLU A 231 14.44 8.54 27.81
C GLU A 231 13.05 8.06 27.36
N GLU A 232 12.51 8.64 26.29
CA GLU A 232 11.20 8.26 25.74
C GLU A 232 11.20 6.82 25.20
N ILE A 233 12.27 6.41 24.51
CA ILE A 233 12.44 5.03 24.00
C ILE A 233 12.46 4.05 25.16
N HIS A 234 13.29 4.30 26.17
CA HIS A 234 13.44 3.42 27.31
C HIS A 234 12.10 3.26 28.09
N TYR A 235 11.38 4.37 28.28
CA TYR A 235 10.05 4.33 28.87
C TYR A 235 9.07 3.48 28.04
N ALA A 236 9.07 3.65 26.71
CA ALA A 236 8.19 2.92 25.81
C ALA A 236 8.51 1.42 25.81
N GLU A 237 9.78 1.03 25.75
CA GLU A 237 10.22 -0.37 25.79
C GLU A 237 9.80 -1.07 27.09
N ALA A 238 10.02 -0.42 28.24
CA ALA A 238 9.58 -0.95 29.54
C ALA A 238 8.06 -1.10 29.62
N LEU A 239 7.30 -0.21 28.98
CA LEU A 239 5.85 -0.35 28.88
C LEU A 239 5.44 -1.50 27.97
N PHE A 240 6.08 -1.67 26.81
CA PHE A 240 5.80 -2.76 25.89
C PHE A 240 6.06 -4.13 26.52
N GLU A 241 7.17 -4.26 27.27
CA GLU A 241 7.49 -5.47 28.03
C GLU A 241 6.40 -5.80 29.06
N ARG A 242 5.94 -4.79 29.81
CA ARG A 242 4.83 -4.96 30.78
C ARG A 242 3.50 -5.33 30.13
N LEU A 243 3.24 -4.86 28.92
CA LEU A 243 2.03 -5.20 28.14
C LEU A 243 2.15 -6.56 27.43
N GLY A 244 3.37 -7.09 27.28
CA GLY A 244 3.65 -8.34 26.57
C GLY A 244 3.37 -8.26 25.06
N CYS A 245 3.35 -7.07 24.49
CA CYS A 245 3.01 -6.87 23.08
C CYS A 245 4.25 -7.02 22.17
N PRO A 246 4.09 -7.51 20.93
CA PRO A 246 5.15 -7.47 19.92
C PRO A 246 5.68 -6.05 19.72
N VAL A 247 7.00 -5.92 19.55
CA VAL A 247 7.67 -4.66 19.26
C VAL A 247 8.32 -4.75 17.89
N ILE A 248 8.10 -3.74 17.05
CA ILE A 248 8.65 -3.63 15.71
C ILE A 248 9.54 -2.40 15.64
N ASP A 249 10.81 -2.61 15.28
CA ASP A 249 11.71 -1.54 14.89
C ASP A 249 11.41 -1.13 13.44
N ILE A 250 11.03 0.13 13.27
CA ILE A 250 10.66 0.72 11.97
C ILE A 250 11.78 1.57 11.36
N THR A 251 12.99 1.48 11.90
CA THR A 251 14.17 2.18 11.34
C THR A 251 14.41 1.75 9.90
N ASP A 252 14.44 2.73 8.99
CA ASP A 252 14.61 2.55 7.55
C ASP A 252 13.60 1.59 6.86
N LYS A 253 12.47 1.28 7.51
CA LYS A 253 11.42 0.43 6.94
C LYS A 253 10.35 1.25 6.22
N ALA A 254 9.90 0.71 5.09
CA ALA A 254 8.72 1.22 4.41
C ALA A 254 7.44 0.93 5.23
N ILE A 255 6.38 1.71 4.98
CA ILE A 255 5.08 1.50 5.64
C ILE A 255 4.51 0.14 5.24
N GLU A 256 4.65 -0.23 3.97
CA GLU A 256 4.21 -1.49 3.39
C GLU A 256 4.88 -2.70 4.05
N GLU A 257 6.19 -2.61 4.27
CA GLU A 257 6.98 -3.64 4.93
C GLU A 257 6.54 -3.80 6.39
N THR A 258 6.45 -2.68 7.12
CA THR A 258 6.01 -2.66 8.52
C THR A 258 4.60 -3.23 8.66
N ALA A 259 3.68 -2.83 7.78
CA ALA A 259 2.32 -3.37 7.75
C ALA A 259 2.30 -4.87 7.46
N GLY A 260 3.19 -5.35 6.58
CA GLY A 260 3.37 -6.78 6.31
C GLY A 260 3.77 -7.56 7.58
N ILE A 261 4.73 -7.04 8.35
CA ILE A 261 5.15 -7.64 9.63
C ILE A 261 4.00 -7.65 10.63
N ILE A 262 3.28 -6.54 10.80
CA ILE A 262 2.12 -6.44 11.71
C ILE A 262 1.06 -7.48 11.37
N MET A 263 0.73 -7.63 10.09
CA MET A 263 -0.25 -8.60 9.62
C MET A 263 0.19 -10.06 9.84
N GLY A 264 1.48 -10.32 10.07
CA GLY A 264 1.97 -11.65 10.44
C GLY A 264 1.75 -12.00 11.93
N TYR A 265 1.52 -11.01 12.79
CA TYR A 265 1.24 -11.22 14.22
C TYR A 265 -0.25 -11.42 14.54
N ILE A 266 -1.14 -11.07 13.60
CA ILE A 266 -2.60 -11.01 13.78
C ILE A 266 -3.27 -12.14 13.01
#